data_AF-A0A1X1RN58-F1
#
_entry.id   AF-A0A1X1RN58-F1
#
_cell.length_a   1.000
_cell.length_b   1.000
_cell.length_c   1.000
_cell.angle_alpha   90.00
_cell.angle_beta   90.00
_cell.angle_gamma   90.00
#
_symmetry.space_group_name_H-M   'P 1'
#
loop_
_entity.id
_entity.type
_entity.pdbx_description
1 polymer ?
#
loop_
_entity_poly.entity_id
_entity_poly.type
_entity_poly.pdbx_seq_one_letter_code
_entity_poly.pdbx_strand_id
1 'polypeptide(L)'
;MTIPQVRSWTLSDLTTTATGLRSGATTLSSGAVSLINGFAGLTPDDWDGDTRDRAKVDGKDHAQVLEAKAKRWNNAATVLDEAAEQMGLLRTAILDIKDDPDNKRMYLIADDGNVDLTEEYAESLKTREDQRNAEMARATLETSLRSLLATAELAGNLYDQNTTRALLGESFDLTYTPTYFPPQTALPTDPKTDANADGSGPNQYNTDHPDWNHKLLLQRTKLIAEAGISATDMPMPFAASALQHFLDGSGTTMKIPVDNMLYDMPWFKDAAQAQTRATVATAIAAMPAGYKGPVAFQSDYSNTRPDGSPARPSLTSNPDWWATVGTFSYQSSGIATPTSEGNYTVSSRTSIYDYYNYETTQPNRSGYPQASDLNNLHRAGWAQNFDTVGTSS
;
A
#
# COMPACT_ATOMS: atom_id res chain seq x y z
N MET A 1 -5.18 -5.35 6.63
CA MET A 1 -5.61 -5.58 8.03
C MET A 1 -6.81 -4.72 8.33
N THR A 2 -7.81 -5.23 9.05
CA THR A 2 -9.03 -4.48 9.42
C THR A 2 -9.17 -4.33 10.93
N ILE A 3 -9.97 -3.35 11.36
CA ILE A 3 -10.23 -3.09 12.79
C ILE A 3 -10.80 -4.33 13.51
N PRO A 4 -11.79 -5.08 12.96
CA PRO A 4 -12.26 -6.31 13.60
C PRO A 4 -11.17 -7.38 13.75
N GLN A 5 -10.26 -7.51 12.77
CA GLN A 5 -9.14 -8.45 12.86
C GLN A 5 -8.18 -8.06 14.00
N VAL A 6 -7.86 -6.77 14.15
CA VAL A 6 -7.02 -6.29 15.25
C VAL A 6 -7.69 -6.50 16.61
N ARG A 7 -9.01 -6.30 16.68
CA ARG A 7 -9.77 -6.53 17.92
C ARG A 7 -9.72 -8.01 18.35
N SER A 8 -9.75 -8.94 17.40
CA SER A 8 -9.76 -10.38 17.66
C SER A 8 -8.39 -10.97 18.02
N TRP A 9 -7.30 -10.21 17.95
CA TRP A 9 -5.97 -10.68 18.32
C TRP A 9 -5.90 -11.18 19.76
N THR A 10 -5.43 -12.42 19.92
CA THR A 10 -5.16 -13.09 21.20
C THR A 10 -3.69 -13.04 21.55
N LEU A 11 -3.18 -11.85 21.91
CA LEU A 11 -1.76 -11.65 22.21
C LEU A 11 -1.24 -12.50 23.39
N SER A 12 -2.13 -13.00 24.24
CA SER A 12 -1.83 -13.99 25.29
C SER A 12 -1.33 -15.33 24.74
N ASP A 13 -1.70 -15.68 23.51
CA ASP A 13 -1.29 -16.95 22.90
C ASP A 13 0.19 -16.88 22.51
N LEU A 14 0.67 -15.70 22.11
CA LEU A 14 2.10 -15.46 21.83
C LEU A 14 2.95 -15.62 23.09
N THR A 15 2.54 -14.99 24.19
CA THR A 15 3.27 -15.10 25.47
C THR A 15 3.18 -16.51 26.07
N THR A 16 2.04 -17.19 25.93
CA THR A 16 1.90 -18.60 26.32
C THR A 16 2.84 -19.50 25.53
N THR A 17 2.95 -19.28 24.22
CA THR A 17 3.87 -20.01 23.34
C THR A 17 5.32 -19.72 23.74
N ALA A 18 5.66 -18.46 24.06
CA ALA A 18 6.98 -18.08 24.54
C ALA A 18 7.35 -18.80 25.86
N THR A 19 6.41 -18.89 26.82
CA THR A 19 6.60 -19.66 28.05
C THR A 19 6.86 -21.14 27.77
N GLY A 20 6.09 -21.73 26.85
CA GLY A 20 6.29 -23.13 26.42
C GLY A 20 7.67 -23.38 25.83
N LEU A 21 8.14 -22.50 24.94
CA LEU A 21 9.48 -22.57 24.35
C LEU A 21 10.58 -22.48 25.41
N ARG A 22 10.46 -21.58 26.39
CA ARG A 22 11.42 -21.47 27.50
C ARG A 22 11.47 -22.72 28.37
N SER A 23 10.31 -23.26 28.74
CA SER A 23 10.22 -24.51 29.51
C SER A 23 10.89 -25.68 28.77
N GLY A 24 10.63 -25.77 27.47
CA GLY A 24 11.29 -26.72 26.58
C GLY A 24 12.81 -26.52 26.50
N ALA A 25 13.27 -25.27 26.42
CA ALA A 25 14.69 -24.93 26.39
C ALA A 25 15.39 -25.33 27.70
N THR A 26 14.77 -25.08 28.85
CA THR A 26 15.27 -25.55 30.15
C THR A 26 15.41 -27.06 30.19
N THR A 27 14.42 -27.79 29.67
CA THR A 27 14.45 -29.27 29.60
C THR A 27 15.62 -29.76 28.74
N LEU A 28 15.85 -29.14 27.57
CA LEU A 28 16.96 -29.48 26.69
C LEU A 28 18.32 -29.21 27.35
N SER A 29 18.48 -28.06 28.00
CA SER A 29 19.71 -27.72 28.74
C SER A 29 19.96 -28.67 29.92
N SER A 30 18.93 -29.02 30.69
CA SER A 30 19.06 -30.02 31.76
C SER A 30 19.44 -31.40 31.23
N GLY A 31 18.88 -31.81 30.08
CA GLY A 31 19.27 -33.05 29.39
C GLY A 31 20.74 -33.04 28.96
N ALA A 32 21.22 -31.92 28.39
CA ALA A 32 22.62 -31.75 28.02
C ALA A 32 23.56 -31.89 29.23
N VAL A 33 23.25 -31.21 30.33
CA VAL A 33 24.02 -31.30 31.59
C VAL A 33 24.01 -32.71 32.15
N SER A 34 22.85 -33.39 32.15
CA SER A 34 22.74 -34.78 32.62
C SER A 34 23.61 -35.72 31.79
N LEU A 35 23.68 -35.52 30.48
CA LEU A 35 24.51 -36.32 29.58
C LEU A 35 26.00 -36.11 29.89
N ILE A 36 26.44 -34.85 30.01
CA ILE A 36 27.83 -34.48 30.36
C ILE A 36 28.22 -35.07 31.71
N ASN A 37 27.38 -34.91 32.73
CA ASN A 37 27.64 -35.42 34.08
C ASN A 37 27.68 -36.96 34.12
N GLY A 38 26.81 -37.63 33.34
CA GLY A 38 26.82 -39.08 33.19
C GLY A 38 28.16 -39.59 32.67
N PHE A 39 28.73 -38.93 31.66
CA PHE A 39 30.06 -39.27 31.15
C PHE A 39 31.22 -38.92 32.09
N ALA A 40 31.09 -37.85 32.87
CA ALA A 40 32.09 -37.45 33.87
C ALA A 40 32.15 -38.41 35.06
N GLY A 41 31.01 -39.03 35.41
CA GLY A 41 30.91 -40.00 36.50
C GLY A 41 31.49 -41.39 36.21
N LEU A 42 31.77 -41.72 34.95
CA LEU A 42 32.35 -43.01 34.55
C LEU A 42 33.85 -43.07 34.84
N THR A 43 34.27 -43.98 35.72
CA THR A 43 35.68 -44.24 36.01
C THR A 43 36.28 -45.22 35.00
N PRO A 44 37.63 -45.32 34.87
CA PRO A 44 38.26 -46.36 34.05
C PRO A 44 37.90 -47.80 34.47
N ASP A 45 37.49 -48.00 35.73
CA ASP A 45 37.09 -49.32 36.23
C ASP A 45 35.66 -49.69 35.80
N ASP A 46 34.82 -48.71 35.46
CA ASP A 46 33.43 -48.93 35.00
C ASP A 46 33.34 -49.22 33.50
N TRP A 47 34.16 -48.52 32.70
CA TRP A 47 34.21 -48.67 31.26
C TRP A 47 35.49 -48.02 30.70
N ASP A 48 36.25 -48.78 29.91
CA ASP A 48 37.52 -48.32 29.34
C ASP A 48 37.70 -48.67 27.85
N GLY A 49 38.65 -47.99 27.20
CA GLY A 49 39.07 -48.19 25.81
C GLY A 49 38.33 -47.34 24.77
N ASP A 50 38.70 -47.49 23.49
CA ASP A 50 38.29 -46.64 22.36
C ASP A 50 36.75 -46.46 22.22
N THR A 51 35.96 -47.43 22.67
CA THR A 51 34.49 -47.36 22.64
C THR A 51 33.93 -46.34 23.63
N ARG A 52 34.55 -46.23 24.81
CA ARG A 52 34.23 -45.22 25.85
C ARG A 52 34.56 -43.83 25.35
N ASP A 53 35.74 -43.66 24.76
CA ASP A 53 36.20 -42.37 24.25
C ASP A 53 35.31 -41.87 23.10
N ARG A 54 34.93 -42.76 22.17
CA ARG A 54 33.97 -42.42 21.11
C ARG A 54 32.61 -42.02 21.68
N ALA A 55 32.07 -42.77 22.64
CA ALA A 55 30.79 -42.44 23.25
C ALA A 55 30.82 -41.11 24.02
N LYS A 56 31.95 -40.76 24.66
CA LYS A 56 32.14 -39.44 25.29
C LYS A 56 32.11 -38.32 24.25
N VAL A 57 32.74 -38.51 23.09
CA VAL A 57 32.70 -37.53 21.99
C VAL A 57 31.28 -37.40 21.44
N ASP A 58 30.65 -38.52 21.07
CA ASP A 58 29.28 -38.54 20.54
C ASP A 58 28.29 -37.90 21.54
N GLY A 59 28.48 -38.18 22.82
CA GLY A 59 27.73 -37.57 23.91
C GLY A 59 27.92 -36.07 23.96
N LYS A 60 29.17 -35.58 23.95
CA LYS A 60 29.45 -34.15 23.95
C LYS A 60 28.83 -33.44 22.73
N ASP A 61 28.92 -34.04 21.55
CA ASP A 61 28.32 -33.50 20.32
C ASP A 61 26.80 -33.44 20.45
N HIS A 62 26.17 -34.48 20.99
CA HIS A 62 24.73 -34.47 21.26
C HIS A 62 24.33 -33.40 22.28
N ALA A 63 25.09 -33.23 23.37
CA ALA A 63 24.86 -32.16 24.35
C ALA A 63 24.95 -30.78 23.72
N GLN A 64 25.93 -30.53 22.84
CA GLN A 64 26.07 -29.28 22.11
C GLN A 64 24.86 -29.02 21.18
N VAL A 65 24.33 -30.04 20.52
CA VAL A 65 23.11 -29.92 19.71
C VAL A 65 21.90 -29.54 20.58
N LEU A 66 21.76 -30.15 21.76
CA LEU A 66 20.70 -29.82 22.71
C LEU A 66 20.81 -28.37 23.21
N GLU A 67 22.01 -27.92 23.57
CA GLU A 67 22.29 -26.54 23.99
C GLU A 67 22.00 -25.54 22.86
N ALA A 68 22.42 -25.83 21.64
CA ALA A 68 22.14 -25.00 20.48
C ALA A 68 20.63 -24.92 20.19
N LYS A 69 19.88 -26.01 20.37
CA LYS A 69 18.42 -26.01 20.25
C LYS A 69 17.75 -25.21 21.37
N ALA A 70 18.21 -25.37 22.62
CA ALA A 70 17.72 -24.59 23.76
C ALA A 70 17.92 -23.08 23.55
N LYS A 71 19.08 -22.66 23.04
CA LYS A 71 19.37 -21.26 22.70
C LYS A 71 18.40 -20.72 21.65
N ARG A 72 18.14 -21.48 20.58
CA ARG A 72 17.18 -21.10 19.52
C ARG A 72 15.76 -20.93 20.06
N TRP A 73 15.31 -21.84 20.93
CA TRP A 73 13.99 -21.76 21.56
C TRP A 73 13.86 -20.56 22.49
N ASN A 74 14.90 -20.25 23.27
CA ASN A 74 14.92 -19.04 24.09
C ASN A 74 14.89 -17.77 23.24
N ASN A 75 15.65 -17.72 22.13
CA ASN A 75 15.64 -16.58 21.23
C ASN A 75 14.24 -16.38 20.61
N ALA A 76 13.61 -17.46 20.13
CA ALA A 76 12.26 -17.40 19.56
C ALA A 76 11.22 -16.96 20.60
N ALA A 77 11.35 -17.40 21.86
CA ALA A 77 10.50 -16.92 22.94
C ALA A 77 10.64 -15.42 23.20
N THR A 78 11.87 -14.88 23.15
CA THR A 78 12.10 -13.43 23.27
C THR A 78 11.43 -12.66 22.14
N VAL A 79 11.51 -13.15 20.89
CA VAL A 79 10.84 -12.52 19.75
C VAL A 79 9.32 -12.51 19.93
N LEU A 80 8.73 -13.60 20.42
CA LEU A 80 7.29 -13.70 20.67
C LEU A 80 6.79 -12.76 21.77
N ASP A 81 7.58 -12.57 22.83
CA ASP A 81 7.23 -11.58 23.87
C ASP A 81 7.29 -10.16 23.32
N GLU A 82 8.31 -9.83 22.54
CA GLU A 82 8.42 -8.53 21.89
C GLU A 82 7.29 -8.31 20.88
N ALA A 83 6.89 -9.35 20.14
CA ALA A 83 5.73 -9.32 19.26
C ALA A 83 4.45 -9.00 20.05
N ALA A 84 4.21 -9.68 21.17
CA ALA A 84 3.05 -9.46 22.02
C ALA A 84 3.00 -8.02 22.57
N GLU A 85 4.14 -7.47 22.97
CA GLU A 85 4.26 -6.09 23.43
C GLU A 85 3.96 -5.09 22.29
N GLN A 86 4.69 -5.19 21.18
CA GLN A 86 4.65 -4.21 20.10
C GLN A 86 3.33 -4.25 19.32
N MET A 87 2.79 -5.44 19.06
CA MET A 87 1.44 -5.59 18.49
C MET A 87 0.35 -5.15 19.48
N GLY A 88 0.59 -5.30 20.79
CA GLY A 88 -0.30 -4.80 21.83
C GLY A 88 -0.41 -3.29 21.85
N LEU A 89 0.71 -2.58 21.68
CA LEU A 89 0.74 -1.12 21.54
C LEU A 89 -0.08 -0.67 20.32
N LEU A 90 0.16 -1.27 19.15
CA LEU A 90 -0.58 -0.95 17.91
C LEU A 90 -2.07 -1.23 18.05
N ARG A 91 -2.43 -2.39 18.60
CA ARG A 91 -3.84 -2.75 18.86
C ARG A 91 -4.52 -1.72 19.74
N THR A 92 -3.85 -1.30 20.82
CA THR A 92 -4.40 -0.30 21.74
C THR A 92 -4.62 1.03 21.03
N ALA A 93 -3.62 1.55 20.32
CA ALA A 93 -3.75 2.81 19.57
C ALA A 93 -4.89 2.80 18.54
N ILE A 94 -5.05 1.70 17.79
CA ILE A 94 -6.12 1.54 16.79
C ILE A 94 -7.50 1.56 17.48
N LEU A 95 -7.63 0.80 18.57
CA LEU A 95 -8.90 0.71 19.30
C LEU A 95 -9.23 1.99 20.04
N ASP A 96 -8.23 2.70 20.59
CA ASP A 96 -8.43 4.00 21.22
C ASP A 96 -8.99 5.00 20.20
N ILE A 97 -8.45 5.06 18.98
CA ILE A 97 -8.99 5.90 17.91
C ILE A 97 -10.43 5.50 17.55
N LYS A 98 -10.67 4.20 17.29
CA LYS A 98 -11.98 3.71 16.85
C LYS A 98 -13.04 3.86 17.93
N ASP A 99 -12.67 3.63 19.18
CA ASP A 99 -13.60 3.56 20.30
C ASP A 99 -13.78 4.88 21.04
N ASP A 100 -12.94 5.88 20.75
CA ASP A 100 -13.04 7.23 21.29
C ASP A 100 -14.45 7.84 21.06
N PRO A 101 -15.12 8.31 22.14
CA PRO A 101 -16.47 8.86 22.05
C PRO A 101 -16.59 10.12 21.19
N ASP A 102 -15.56 10.98 21.16
CA ASP A 102 -15.56 12.18 20.35
C ASP A 102 -15.40 11.84 18.86
N ASN A 103 -14.51 10.90 18.53
CA ASN A 103 -14.37 10.39 17.18
C ASN A 103 -15.67 9.74 16.69
N LYS A 104 -16.35 8.94 17.53
CA LYS A 104 -17.63 8.31 17.18
C LYS A 104 -18.75 9.31 16.89
N ARG A 105 -18.70 10.50 17.53
CA ARG A 105 -19.66 11.57 17.29
C ARG A 105 -19.38 12.31 15.98
N MET A 106 -18.10 12.54 15.68
CA MET A 106 -17.68 13.35 14.53
C MET A 106 -17.52 12.54 13.24
N TYR A 107 -17.19 11.24 13.35
CA TYR A 107 -16.71 10.46 12.22
C TYR A 107 -17.37 9.08 12.08
N LEU A 108 -17.60 8.70 10.83
CA LEU A 108 -17.93 7.34 10.40
C LEU A 108 -16.61 6.63 10.02
N ILE A 109 -16.10 5.80 10.94
CA ILE A 109 -14.85 5.05 10.74
C ILE A 109 -15.18 3.64 10.23
N ALA A 110 -14.81 3.34 8.99
CA ALA A 110 -14.94 2.02 8.39
C ALA A 110 -13.86 1.03 8.88
N ASP A 111 -14.07 -0.27 8.62
CA ASP A 111 -13.18 -1.33 9.09
C ASP A 111 -11.79 -1.32 8.45
N ASP A 112 -11.65 -0.73 7.26
CA ASP A 112 -10.40 -0.55 6.52
C ASP A 112 -9.67 0.75 6.88
N GLY A 113 -10.23 1.54 7.80
CA GLY A 113 -9.68 2.80 8.25
C GLY A 113 -10.11 4.03 7.45
N ASN A 114 -11.02 3.90 6.46
CA ASN A 114 -11.63 5.08 5.83
C ASN A 114 -12.43 5.87 6.87
N VAL A 115 -12.40 7.20 6.77
CA VAL A 115 -13.06 8.08 7.73
C VAL A 115 -13.90 9.11 6.98
N ASP A 116 -15.21 9.07 7.18
CA ASP A 116 -16.11 10.13 6.71
C ASP A 116 -16.60 10.99 7.88
N LEU A 117 -17.06 12.21 7.62
CA LEU A 117 -17.78 12.99 8.63
C LEU A 117 -19.17 12.37 8.85
N THR A 118 -19.67 12.39 10.09
CA THR A 118 -21.09 12.11 10.32
C THR A 118 -21.96 13.22 9.73
N GLU A 119 -23.17 12.88 9.29
CA GLU A 119 -24.13 13.86 8.75
C GLU A 119 -24.41 14.98 9.77
N GLU A 120 -24.64 14.62 11.04
CA GLU A 120 -24.86 15.59 12.12
C GLU A 120 -23.68 16.54 12.32
N TYR A 121 -22.44 16.02 12.29
CA TYR A 121 -21.25 16.87 12.45
C TYR A 121 -21.07 17.76 11.22
N ALA A 122 -21.19 17.23 10.01
CA ALA A 122 -21.10 18.01 8.77
C ALA A 122 -22.13 19.15 8.72
N GLU A 123 -23.37 18.88 9.13
CA GLU A 123 -24.42 19.90 9.22
C GLU A 123 -24.12 20.99 10.26
N SER A 124 -23.36 20.66 11.32
CA SER A 124 -22.98 21.62 12.35
C SER A 124 -21.97 22.67 11.84
N LEU A 125 -21.21 22.38 10.77
CA LEU A 125 -20.16 23.24 10.22
C LEU A 125 -20.77 24.35 9.35
N LYS A 126 -20.86 25.57 9.90
CA LYS A 126 -21.56 26.69 9.26
C LYS A 126 -20.68 27.56 8.36
N THR A 127 -19.37 27.56 8.57
CA THR A 127 -18.45 28.38 7.78
C THR A 127 -17.59 27.50 6.87
N ARG A 128 -17.09 28.09 5.77
CA ARG A 128 -16.14 27.42 4.87
C ARG A 128 -14.82 27.07 5.59
N GLU A 129 -14.44 27.85 6.59
CA GLU A 129 -13.24 27.61 7.38
C GLU A 129 -13.44 26.39 8.29
N ASP A 130 -14.58 26.30 8.97
CA ASP A 130 -14.92 25.12 9.81
C ASP A 130 -14.97 23.84 8.96
N GLN A 131 -15.59 23.91 7.78
CA GLN A 131 -15.64 22.80 6.83
C GLN A 131 -14.23 22.36 6.40
N ARG A 132 -13.37 23.32 6.03
CA ARG A 132 -11.98 23.02 5.66
C ARG A 132 -11.20 22.40 6.82
N ASN A 133 -11.35 22.93 8.03
CA ASN A 133 -10.65 22.44 9.21
C ASN A 133 -11.11 21.02 9.58
N ALA A 134 -12.41 20.75 9.50
CA ALA A 134 -12.97 19.41 9.72
C ALA A 134 -12.46 18.41 8.68
N GLU A 135 -12.40 18.78 7.40
CA GLU A 135 -11.86 17.91 6.35
C GLU A 135 -10.37 17.64 6.51
N MET A 136 -9.58 18.64 6.92
CA MET A 136 -8.16 18.42 7.24
C MET A 136 -7.98 17.49 8.45
N ALA A 137 -8.81 17.63 9.48
CA ALA A 137 -8.78 16.77 10.66
C ALA A 137 -9.18 15.33 10.31
N ARG A 138 -10.26 15.16 9.53
CA ARG A 138 -10.73 13.88 8.98
C ARG A 138 -9.62 13.18 8.17
N ALA A 139 -9.03 13.87 7.21
CA ALA A 139 -7.96 13.31 6.37
C ALA A 139 -6.71 12.91 7.19
N THR A 140 -6.37 13.71 8.21
CA THR A 140 -5.25 13.38 9.14
C THR A 140 -5.56 12.14 9.96
N LEU A 141 -6.79 12.02 10.48
CA LEU A 141 -7.24 10.86 11.25
C LEU A 141 -7.27 9.60 10.39
N GLU A 142 -7.78 9.70 9.15
CA GLU A 142 -7.78 8.62 8.17
C GLU A 142 -6.36 8.12 7.87
N THR A 143 -5.46 9.04 7.51
CA THR A 143 -4.05 8.71 7.23
C THR A 143 -3.39 8.02 8.43
N SER A 144 -3.66 8.51 9.65
CA SER A 144 -3.12 7.95 10.90
C SER A 144 -3.63 6.53 11.13
N LEU A 145 -4.94 6.32 11.01
CA LEU A 145 -5.58 5.03 11.24
C LEU A 145 -5.19 3.98 10.19
N ARG A 146 -5.19 4.35 8.89
CA ARG A 146 -4.70 3.48 7.81
C ARG A 146 -3.24 3.09 8.05
N SER A 147 -2.39 4.04 8.44
CA SER A 147 -0.98 3.78 8.74
C SER A 147 -0.81 2.83 9.93
N LEU A 148 -1.59 2.99 11.00
CA LEU A 148 -1.61 2.06 12.13
C LEU A 148 -2.05 0.66 11.72
N LEU A 149 -3.12 0.52 10.93
CA LEU A 149 -3.60 -0.78 10.42
C LEU A 149 -2.56 -1.46 9.52
N ALA A 150 -1.95 -0.70 8.60
CA ALA A 150 -0.90 -1.21 7.74
C ALA A 150 0.36 -1.60 8.55
N THR A 151 0.68 -0.84 9.59
CA THR A 151 1.81 -1.12 10.49
C THR A 151 1.54 -2.34 11.36
N ALA A 152 0.31 -2.56 11.78
CA ALA A 152 -0.14 -3.76 12.48
C ALA A 152 0.03 -5.02 11.60
N GLU A 153 -0.29 -4.95 10.32
CA GLU A 153 -0.04 -6.03 9.35
C GLU A 153 1.45 -6.30 9.16
N LEU A 154 2.21 -5.22 8.95
CA LEU A 154 3.66 -5.26 8.81
C LEU A 154 4.34 -5.90 10.02
N ALA A 155 3.95 -5.50 11.23
CA ALA A 155 4.47 -6.05 12.48
C ALA A 155 4.19 -7.55 12.60
N GLY A 156 2.96 -7.99 12.30
CA GLY A 156 2.61 -9.42 12.31
C GLY A 156 3.52 -10.25 11.39
N ASN A 157 3.71 -9.79 10.15
CA ASN A 157 4.61 -10.45 9.19
C ASN A 157 6.08 -10.44 9.65
N LEU A 158 6.54 -9.31 10.19
CA LEU A 158 7.92 -9.15 10.68
C LEU A 158 8.22 -10.10 11.83
N TYR A 159 7.32 -10.18 12.82
CA TYR A 159 7.53 -11.02 13.99
C TYR A 159 7.40 -12.51 13.67
N ASP A 160 6.47 -12.92 12.79
CA ASP A 160 6.38 -14.30 12.32
C ASP A 160 7.69 -14.79 11.68
N GLN A 161 8.26 -13.96 10.78
CA GLN A 161 9.53 -14.27 10.13
C GLN A 161 10.69 -14.28 11.14
N ASN A 162 10.76 -13.30 12.03
CA ASN A 162 11.80 -13.23 13.05
C ASN A 162 11.74 -14.40 14.03
N THR A 163 10.56 -14.91 14.37
CA THR A 163 10.40 -16.13 15.16
C THR A 163 10.95 -17.34 14.39
N THR A 164 10.63 -17.44 13.10
CA THR A 164 11.17 -18.50 12.23
C THR A 164 12.69 -18.45 12.14
N ARG A 165 13.27 -17.26 11.93
CA ARG A 165 14.72 -17.02 11.89
C ARG A 165 15.40 -17.39 13.21
N ALA A 166 14.81 -17.00 14.34
CA ALA A 166 15.31 -17.37 15.66
C ALA A 166 15.32 -18.89 15.88
N LEU A 167 14.29 -19.61 15.40
CA LEU A 167 14.23 -21.07 15.42
C LEU A 167 15.26 -21.74 14.51
N LEU A 168 15.68 -21.08 13.42
CA LEU A 168 16.76 -21.51 12.54
C LEU A 168 18.16 -21.16 13.11
N GLY A 169 18.24 -20.33 14.14
CA GLY A 169 19.51 -19.87 14.74
C GLY A 169 20.09 -18.62 14.10
N GLU A 170 19.30 -17.91 13.32
CA GLU A 170 19.64 -16.60 12.76
C GLU A 170 19.35 -15.48 13.76
N SER A 171 19.98 -14.32 13.57
CA SER A 171 19.75 -13.13 14.39
C SER A 171 18.43 -12.44 14.03
N PHE A 172 17.79 -11.87 15.04
CA PHE A 172 16.68 -10.93 14.89
C PHE A 172 17.10 -9.72 14.07
N ASP A 173 16.22 -9.26 13.18
CA ASP A 173 16.51 -8.14 12.29
C ASP A 173 15.26 -7.28 12.07
N LEU A 174 15.25 -6.09 12.66
CA LEU A 174 14.22 -5.06 12.45
C LEU A 174 14.39 -4.30 11.14
N THR A 175 15.57 -4.41 10.52
CA THR A 175 15.90 -3.74 9.26
C THR A 175 15.54 -4.56 8.04
N TYR A 176 15.14 -5.81 8.25
CA TYR A 176 14.61 -6.67 7.20
C TYR A 176 13.45 -5.96 6.52
N THR A 177 13.65 -5.58 5.25
CA THR A 177 12.63 -4.98 4.39
C THR A 177 11.69 -6.09 3.96
N PRO A 178 10.49 -6.21 4.56
CA PRO A 178 9.52 -7.12 4.00
C PRO A 178 9.18 -6.61 2.60
N THR A 179 8.93 -7.52 1.68
CA THR A 179 8.36 -7.21 0.35
C THR A 179 6.95 -6.63 0.42
N TYR A 180 6.45 -6.39 1.63
CA TYR A 180 5.16 -5.82 1.92
C TYR A 180 5.16 -4.32 1.60
N PHE A 181 4.25 -3.93 0.73
CA PHE A 181 3.81 -2.54 0.60
C PHE A 181 2.33 -2.53 0.97
N PRO A 182 1.85 -1.51 1.71
CA PRO A 182 0.41 -1.36 1.94
C PRO A 182 -0.35 -1.45 0.62
N PRO A 183 -1.44 -2.24 0.54
CA PRO A 183 -2.24 -2.31 -0.68
C PRO A 183 -2.80 -0.92 -0.99
N GLN A 184 -2.95 -0.59 -2.28
CA GLN A 184 -3.55 0.67 -2.72
C GLN A 184 -4.94 0.87 -2.09
N THR A 185 -5.25 2.10 -1.72
CA THR A 185 -6.60 2.51 -1.33
C THR A 185 -7.56 2.32 -2.50
N ALA A 186 -8.86 2.30 -2.21
CA ALA A 186 -9.89 2.27 -3.24
C ALA A 186 -9.69 3.43 -4.23
N LEU A 187 -9.90 3.15 -5.52
CA LEU A 187 -9.76 4.17 -6.55
C LEU A 187 -10.80 5.29 -6.33
N PRO A 188 -10.41 6.56 -6.52
CA PRO A 188 -11.33 7.69 -6.47
C PRO A 188 -12.53 7.48 -7.40
N THR A 189 -13.72 7.80 -6.91
CA THR A 189 -14.95 7.78 -7.73
C THR A 189 -15.12 9.06 -8.53
N ASP A 190 -14.57 10.18 -8.06
CA ASP A 190 -14.80 11.52 -8.63
C ASP A 190 -14.54 11.61 -10.13
N PRO A 191 -13.43 11.07 -10.69
CA PRO A 191 -13.20 11.13 -12.14
C PRO A 191 -14.34 10.51 -12.97
N LYS A 192 -14.92 9.40 -12.49
CA LYS A 192 -16.07 8.76 -13.16
C LYS A 192 -17.38 9.49 -12.91
N THR A 193 -17.57 10.05 -11.71
CA THR A 193 -18.74 10.85 -11.38
C THR A 193 -18.79 12.12 -12.25
N ASP A 194 -17.66 12.81 -12.37
CA ASP A 194 -17.51 14.02 -13.20
C ASP A 194 -17.72 13.68 -14.68
N ALA A 195 -17.11 12.60 -15.17
CA ALA A 195 -17.32 12.11 -16.53
C ALA A 195 -18.80 11.72 -16.78
N ASN A 196 -19.47 11.08 -15.82
CA ASN A 196 -20.89 10.78 -15.95
C ASN A 196 -21.74 12.04 -16.02
N ALA A 197 -21.37 13.10 -15.30
CA ALA A 197 -22.08 14.38 -15.30
C ALA A 197 -21.91 15.14 -16.62
N ASP A 198 -20.73 15.07 -17.24
CA ASP A 198 -20.48 15.69 -18.55
C ASP A 198 -20.87 14.80 -19.75
N GLY A 199 -21.27 13.55 -19.51
CA GLY A 199 -21.70 12.62 -20.56
C GLY A 199 -20.57 11.89 -21.29
N SER A 200 -19.36 11.88 -20.73
CA SER A 200 -18.22 11.05 -21.16
C SER A 200 -17.97 9.85 -20.24
N GLY A 201 -18.80 9.66 -19.23
CA GLY A 201 -18.64 8.62 -18.23
C GLY A 201 -19.05 7.22 -18.71
N PRO A 202 -18.83 6.21 -17.87
CA PRO A 202 -19.19 4.83 -18.18
C PRO A 202 -20.71 4.66 -18.41
N ASN A 203 -21.55 5.48 -17.79
CA ASN A 203 -23.01 5.41 -17.94
C ASN A 203 -23.49 5.84 -19.34
N GLN A 204 -22.61 6.45 -20.13
CA GLN A 204 -22.93 6.92 -21.47
C GLN A 204 -22.47 5.98 -22.57
N TYR A 205 -21.78 4.88 -22.24
CA TYR A 205 -21.35 3.90 -23.23
C TYR A 205 -22.53 3.25 -23.95
N ASN A 206 -22.48 3.19 -25.28
CA ASN A 206 -23.50 2.56 -26.12
C ASN A 206 -24.95 3.03 -25.85
N THR A 207 -25.11 4.30 -25.46
CA THR A 207 -26.42 4.94 -25.22
C THR A 207 -26.98 5.64 -26.47
N ASP A 208 -26.12 5.99 -27.42
CA ASP A 208 -26.50 6.60 -28.70
C ASP A 208 -26.65 5.53 -29.78
N HIS A 209 -27.76 5.56 -30.50
CA HIS A 209 -28.07 4.61 -31.58
C HIS A 209 -28.15 5.38 -32.90
N PRO A 210 -26.99 5.70 -33.51
CA PRO A 210 -26.90 6.61 -34.65
C PRO A 210 -27.61 6.06 -35.90
N ASP A 211 -28.25 6.94 -36.65
CA ASP A 211 -28.78 6.65 -37.98
C ASP A 211 -27.63 6.50 -39.02
N TRP A 212 -27.98 6.21 -40.28
CA TRP A 212 -26.98 5.96 -41.32
C TRP A 212 -26.02 7.15 -41.56
N ASN A 213 -26.55 8.39 -41.53
CA ASN A 213 -25.74 9.59 -41.75
C ASN A 213 -24.77 9.82 -40.58
N HIS A 214 -25.24 9.61 -39.34
CA HIS A 214 -24.39 9.75 -38.16
C HIS A 214 -23.34 8.64 -38.08
N LYS A 215 -23.67 7.40 -38.46
CA LYS A 215 -22.68 6.31 -38.59
C LYS A 215 -21.53 6.67 -39.55
N LEU A 216 -21.81 7.36 -40.66
CA LEU A 216 -20.77 7.82 -41.58
C LEU A 216 -19.83 8.86 -40.91
N LEU A 217 -20.39 9.77 -40.10
CA LEU A 217 -19.59 10.73 -39.33
C LEU A 217 -18.71 10.02 -38.29
N LEU A 218 -19.25 9.05 -37.56
CA LEU A 218 -18.49 8.24 -36.60
C LEU A 218 -17.36 7.47 -37.29
N GLN A 219 -17.62 6.87 -38.45
CA GLN A 219 -16.59 6.17 -39.22
C GLN A 219 -15.46 7.13 -39.63
N ARG A 220 -15.80 8.35 -40.05
CA ARG A 220 -14.82 9.38 -40.40
C ARG A 220 -13.99 9.78 -39.17
N THR A 221 -14.63 9.98 -38.01
CA THR A 221 -13.93 10.28 -36.75
C THR A 221 -12.96 9.16 -36.37
N LYS A 222 -13.41 7.89 -36.42
CA LYS A 222 -12.57 6.72 -36.14
C LYS A 222 -11.36 6.66 -37.06
N LEU A 223 -11.55 6.79 -38.38
CA LEU A 223 -10.45 6.78 -39.35
C LEU A 223 -9.43 7.90 -39.12
N ILE A 224 -9.88 9.11 -38.74
CA ILE A 224 -8.99 10.23 -38.43
C ILE A 224 -8.20 9.96 -37.15
N ALA A 225 -8.84 9.36 -36.14
CA ALA A 225 -8.17 8.94 -34.91
C ALA A 225 -7.10 7.86 -35.18
N GLU A 226 -7.44 6.83 -35.96
CA GLU A 226 -6.51 5.77 -36.40
C GLU A 226 -5.34 6.33 -37.22
N ALA A 227 -5.62 7.28 -38.12
CA ALA A 227 -4.57 7.98 -38.85
C ALA A 227 -3.68 8.81 -37.92
N GLY A 228 -4.26 9.43 -36.88
CA GLY A 228 -3.53 10.17 -35.84
C GLY A 228 -2.53 9.30 -35.07
N ILE A 229 -2.87 8.04 -34.77
CA ILE A 229 -1.95 7.07 -34.16
C ILE A 229 -0.71 6.82 -35.04
N SER A 230 -0.91 6.82 -36.36
CA SER A 230 0.14 6.47 -37.34
C SER A 230 0.94 7.67 -37.86
N ALA A 231 0.41 8.89 -37.75
CA ALA A 231 0.91 10.07 -38.45
C ALA A 231 1.75 11.04 -37.59
N THR A 232 2.04 10.72 -36.33
CA THR A 232 2.71 11.67 -35.44
C THR A 232 4.22 11.72 -35.70
N ASP A 233 4.66 12.75 -36.42
CA ASP A 233 6.06 13.20 -36.50
C ASP A 233 6.64 13.59 -35.11
N MET A 234 5.79 13.69 -34.08
CA MET A 234 6.19 13.78 -32.67
C MET A 234 6.09 12.39 -32.00
N PRO A 235 7.14 11.90 -31.33
CA PRO A 235 7.09 10.62 -30.63
C PRO A 235 6.19 10.76 -29.39
N MET A 236 4.89 10.50 -29.54
CA MET A 236 3.89 10.43 -28.46
C MET A 236 3.40 8.98 -28.26
N PRO A 237 4.29 8.04 -27.91
CA PRO A 237 3.95 6.62 -27.84
C PRO A 237 2.88 6.30 -26.79
N PHE A 238 2.81 7.05 -25.69
CA PHE A 238 1.83 6.76 -24.63
C PHE A 238 0.42 7.19 -25.04
N ALA A 239 0.28 8.37 -25.64
CA ALA A 239 -0.98 8.88 -26.14
C ALA A 239 -1.50 8.05 -27.31
N ALA A 240 -0.60 7.64 -28.22
CA ALA A 240 -0.95 6.75 -29.33
C ALA A 240 -1.46 5.39 -28.82
N SER A 241 -0.82 4.83 -27.80
CA SER A 241 -1.23 3.57 -27.16
C SER A 241 -2.60 3.71 -26.46
N ALA A 242 -2.82 4.79 -25.72
CA ALA A 242 -4.10 5.06 -25.04
C ALA A 242 -5.25 5.28 -26.04
N LEU A 243 -5.00 6.01 -27.12
CA LEU A 243 -5.97 6.21 -28.19
C LEU A 243 -6.27 4.90 -28.93
N GLN A 244 -5.27 4.06 -29.20
CA GLN A 244 -5.50 2.74 -29.79
C GLN A 244 -6.40 1.89 -28.88
N HIS A 245 -6.08 1.83 -27.59
CA HIS A 245 -6.85 1.07 -26.60
C HIS A 245 -8.30 1.55 -26.49
N PHE A 246 -8.52 2.87 -26.56
CA PHE A 246 -9.86 3.46 -26.67
C PHE A 246 -10.62 2.94 -27.89
N LEU A 247 -9.99 2.98 -29.08
CA LEU A 247 -10.60 2.60 -30.35
C LEU A 247 -10.85 1.09 -30.50
N ASP A 248 -10.08 0.26 -29.79
CA ASP A 248 -10.31 -1.19 -29.67
C ASP A 248 -11.61 -1.48 -28.89
N GLY A 249 -12.07 -0.54 -28.05
CA GLY A 249 -13.39 -0.55 -27.45
C GLY A 249 -13.60 -1.59 -26.34
N SER A 250 -12.53 -2.08 -25.72
CA SER A 250 -12.61 -3.10 -24.66
C SER A 250 -13.07 -2.55 -23.30
N GLY A 251 -12.84 -1.26 -23.04
CA GLY A 251 -13.06 -0.63 -21.74
C GLY A 251 -12.17 -1.18 -20.60
N THR A 252 -11.24 -2.09 -20.89
CA THR A 252 -10.40 -2.72 -19.88
C THR A 252 -9.39 -1.73 -19.30
N THR A 253 -9.01 -1.91 -18.04
CA THR A 253 -8.04 -1.02 -17.38
C THR A 253 -6.68 -1.03 -18.10
N MET A 254 -6.15 0.15 -18.41
CA MET A 254 -4.83 0.33 -19.00
C MET A 254 -3.78 0.63 -17.93
N LYS A 255 -2.59 0.02 -18.06
CA LYS A 255 -1.45 0.29 -17.17
C LYS A 255 -0.57 1.41 -17.71
N ILE A 256 -0.24 2.37 -16.85
CA ILE A 256 0.62 3.52 -17.16
C ILE A 256 1.98 3.35 -16.47
N PRO A 257 3.11 3.60 -17.17
CA PRO A 257 4.44 3.48 -16.58
C PRO A 257 4.78 4.73 -15.74
N VAL A 258 4.48 4.66 -14.44
CA VAL A 258 4.68 5.79 -13.50
C VAL A 258 6.15 6.19 -13.38
N ASP A 259 7.09 5.25 -13.52
CA ASP A 259 8.52 5.57 -13.50
C ASP A 259 8.90 6.54 -14.63
N ASN A 260 8.32 6.36 -15.82
CA ASN A 260 8.51 7.28 -16.94
C ASN A 260 7.86 8.64 -16.64
N MET A 261 6.67 8.66 -16.05
CA MET A 261 6.02 9.91 -15.64
C MET A 261 6.87 10.69 -14.63
N LEU A 262 7.41 10.02 -13.61
CA LEU A 262 8.28 10.64 -12.60
C LEU A 262 9.61 11.12 -13.19
N TYR A 263 10.11 10.45 -14.24
CA TYR A 263 11.30 10.87 -14.97
C TYR A 263 11.04 12.09 -15.88
N ASP A 264 9.97 12.05 -16.68
CA ASP A 264 9.63 13.08 -17.67
C ASP A 264 9.02 14.35 -17.06
N MET A 265 8.45 14.25 -15.87
CA MET A 265 7.79 15.36 -15.16
C MET A 265 8.44 15.61 -13.80
N PRO A 266 9.52 16.43 -13.73
CA PRO A 266 10.18 16.75 -12.46
C PRO A 266 9.23 17.31 -11.40
N TRP A 267 8.24 18.12 -11.81
CA TRP A 267 7.22 18.64 -10.89
C TRP A 267 6.40 17.52 -10.24
N PHE A 268 6.11 16.44 -10.96
CA PHE A 268 5.33 15.32 -10.45
C PHE A 268 6.16 14.51 -9.47
N LYS A 269 7.45 14.30 -9.78
CA LYS A 269 8.40 13.71 -8.84
C LYS A 269 8.47 14.49 -7.52
N ASP A 270 8.60 15.82 -7.59
CA ASP A 270 8.65 16.65 -6.40
C ASP A 270 7.34 16.62 -5.60
N ALA A 271 6.19 16.63 -6.29
CA ALA A 271 4.86 16.53 -5.68
C ALA A 271 4.64 15.18 -4.98
N ALA A 272 5.01 14.07 -5.62
CA ALA A 272 4.94 12.73 -5.03
C ALA A 272 5.87 12.59 -3.81
N GLN A 273 7.09 13.14 -3.89
CA GLN A 273 8.02 13.16 -2.76
C GLN A 273 7.51 14.03 -1.60
N ALA A 274 6.86 15.16 -1.89
CA ALA A 274 6.25 16.01 -0.88
C ALA A 274 5.09 15.29 -0.16
N GLN A 275 4.21 14.63 -0.91
CA GLN A 275 3.13 13.80 -0.35
C GLN A 275 3.71 12.68 0.50
N THR A 276 4.70 11.95 -0.01
CA THR A 276 5.42 10.89 0.74
C THR A 276 5.96 11.41 2.07
N ARG A 277 6.66 12.56 2.08
CA ARG A 277 7.21 13.14 3.33
C ARG A 277 6.10 13.51 4.32
N ALA A 278 5.03 14.13 3.85
CA ALA A 278 3.90 14.52 4.70
C ALA A 278 3.22 13.28 5.30
N THR A 279 2.94 12.27 4.49
CA THR A 279 2.30 11.03 4.91
C THR A 279 3.17 10.24 5.90
N VAL A 280 4.49 10.13 5.66
CA VAL A 280 5.43 9.51 6.59
C VAL A 280 5.44 10.23 7.93
N ALA A 281 5.46 11.58 7.92
CA ALA A 281 5.42 12.36 9.15
C ALA A 281 4.15 12.10 9.97
N THR A 282 2.98 12.08 9.31
CA THR A 282 1.71 11.73 9.95
C THR A 282 1.70 10.30 10.49
N ALA A 283 2.19 9.34 9.70
CA ALA A 283 2.24 7.94 10.08
C ALA A 283 3.13 7.71 11.33
N ILE A 284 4.33 8.30 11.35
CA ILE A 284 5.25 8.22 12.49
C ILE A 284 4.64 8.89 13.72
N ALA A 285 4.01 10.06 13.57
CA ALA A 285 3.37 10.77 14.68
C ALA A 285 2.18 10.00 15.27
N ALA A 286 1.52 9.14 14.48
CA ALA A 286 0.43 8.29 14.92
C ALA A 286 0.89 7.06 15.73
N MET A 287 2.19 6.71 15.69
CA MET A 287 2.68 5.52 16.38
C MET A 287 2.64 5.69 17.90
N PRO A 288 2.20 4.64 18.63
CA PRO A 288 2.14 4.71 20.09
C PRO A 288 3.54 4.81 20.72
N ALA A 289 3.61 5.48 21.86
CA ALA A 289 4.84 5.55 22.64
C ALA A 289 5.39 4.15 22.95
N GLY A 290 6.68 3.95 22.74
CA GLY A 290 7.34 2.65 22.94
C GLY A 290 7.31 1.72 21.73
N TYR A 291 6.64 2.08 20.64
CA TYR A 291 6.76 1.35 19.38
C TYR A 291 8.16 1.52 18.77
N LYS A 292 8.77 0.41 18.33
CA LYS A 292 10.16 0.36 17.83
C LYS A 292 10.29 -0.21 16.42
N GLY A 293 9.19 -0.70 15.84
CA GLY A 293 9.19 -1.37 14.55
C GLY A 293 9.17 -0.41 13.35
N PRO A 294 9.31 -0.95 12.13
CA PRO A 294 9.05 -0.21 10.90
C PRO A 294 7.60 0.28 10.82
N VAL A 295 7.41 1.49 10.29
CA VAL A 295 6.09 2.13 10.15
C VAL A 295 5.64 2.04 8.70
N ALA A 296 4.50 1.38 8.47
CA ALA A 296 3.86 1.40 7.17
C ALA A 296 3.02 2.68 7.02
N PHE A 297 3.02 3.27 5.83
CA PHE A 297 2.26 4.48 5.56
C PHE A 297 1.57 4.41 4.21
N GLN A 298 0.45 5.13 4.13
CA GLN A 298 -0.35 5.25 2.92
C GLN A 298 -1.10 6.57 2.93
N SER A 299 -1.05 7.30 1.83
CA SER A 299 -1.84 8.50 1.61
C SER A 299 -3.15 8.18 0.90
N ASP A 300 -4.11 9.09 1.01
CA ASP A 300 -5.22 9.14 0.06
C ASP A 300 -4.73 9.59 -1.32
N TYR A 301 -5.56 9.34 -2.32
CA TYR A 301 -5.38 9.91 -3.65
C TYR A 301 -5.62 11.41 -3.61
N SER A 302 -4.70 12.18 -4.20
CA SER A 302 -4.85 13.60 -4.46
C SER A 302 -4.77 13.86 -5.95
N ASN A 303 -5.68 14.67 -6.48
CA ASN A 303 -5.62 15.23 -7.84
C ASN A 303 -4.98 16.63 -7.87
N THR A 304 -4.39 17.07 -6.76
CA THR A 304 -3.74 18.38 -6.62
C THR A 304 -2.29 18.27 -6.23
N ARG A 305 -1.50 19.24 -6.69
CA ARG A 305 -0.10 19.45 -6.31
C ARG A 305 -0.02 20.18 -4.97
N PRO A 306 1.17 20.22 -4.32
CA PRO A 306 1.36 20.94 -3.06
C PRO A 306 0.99 22.43 -3.08
N ASP A 307 1.02 23.07 -4.26
CA ASP A 307 0.64 24.48 -4.44
C ASP A 307 -0.88 24.68 -4.67
N GLY A 308 -1.67 23.60 -4.62
CA GLY A 308 -3.11 23.58 -4.85
C GLY A 308 -3.52 23.56 -6.32
N SER A 309 -2.58 23.57 -7.26
CA SER A 309 -2.90 23.43 -8.69
C SER A 309 -3.23 21.97 -9.05
N PRO A 310 -4.01 21.71 -10.12
CA PRO A 310 -4.29 20.34 -10.54
C PRO A 310 -3.03 19.55 -10.92
N ALA A 311 -3.01 18.26 -10.59
CA ALA A 311 -2.00 17.31 -11.05
C ALA A 311 -2.24 16.96 -12.52
N ARG A 312 -1.90 17.92 -13.40
CA ARG A 312 -2.07 17.82 -14.85
C ARG A 312 -0.74 18.06 -15.58
N PRO A 313 -0.31 17.21 -16.53
CA PRO A 313 0.86 17.47 -17.37
C PRO A 313 0.71 18.76 -18.19
N SER A 314 1.82 19.33 -18.64
CA SER A 314 1.80 20.53 -19.50
C SER A 314 1.58 20.13 -20.95
N LEU A 315 0.65 20.79 -21.66
CA LEU A 315 0.46 20.60 -23.10
C LEU A 315 1.72 20.94 -23.91
N THR A 316 2.54 21.89 -23.43
CA THR A 316 3.73 22.34 -24.18
C THR A 316 4.99 21.56 -23.80
N SER A 317 5.13 21.18 -22.53
CA SER A 317 6.35 20.52 -22.02
C SER A 317 6.23 18.99 -21.99
N ASN A 318 5.02 18.46 -21.86
CA ASN A 318 4.74 17.03 -21.76
C ASN A 318 3.47 16.67 -22.58
N PRO A 319 3.42 16.97 -23.90
CA PRO A 319 2.23 16.76 -24.73
C PRO A 319 1.75 15.31 -24.75
N ASP A 320 2.67 14.34 -24.71
CA ASP A 320 2.35 12.91 -24.67
C ASP A 320 1.56 12.56 -23.40
N TRP A 321 2.10 12.91 -22.22
CA TRP A 321 1.43 12.70 -20.94
C TRP A 321 0.12 13.49 -20.82
N TRP A 322 0.08 14.72 -21.35
CA TRP A 322 -1.12 15.54 -21.35
C TRP A 322 -2.28 14.85 -22.11
N ALA A 323 -1.97 14.23 -23.25
CA ALA A 323 -2.95 13.49 -24.05
C ALA A 323 -3.23 12.07 -23.54
N THR A 324 -2.38 11.54 -22.66
CA THR A 324 -2.52 10.20 -22.08
C THR A 324 -3.37 10.18 -20.81
N VAL A 325 -3.18 11.12 -19.88
CA VAL A 325 -3.79 11.03 -18.52
C VAL A 325 -4.46 12.31 -18.03
N GLY A 326 -4.43 13.42 -18.79
CA GLY A 326 -5.09 14.65 -18.39
C GLY A 326 -4.80 15.09 -16.95
N THR A 327 -5.85 15.38 -16.17
CA THR A 327 -5.72 15.60 -14.71
C THR A 327 -5.83 14.25 -14.01
N PHE A 328 -4.77 13.79 -13.36
CA PHE A 328 -4.76 12.49 -12.70
C PHE A 328 -4.70 12.61 -11.18
N SER A 329 -5.12 11.56 -10.49
CA SER A 329 -4.96 11.41 -9.04
C SER A 329 -3.72 10.58 -8.72
N TYR A 330 -3.02 10.88 -7.63
CA TYR A 330 -1.87 10.11 -7.17
C TYR A 330 -1.87 9.90 -5.65
N GLN A 331 -1.36 8.74 -5.23
CA GLN A 331 -1.13 8.38 -3.83
C GLN A 331 0.30 7.89 -3.60
N SER A 332 0.77 8.00 -2.36
CA SER A 332 2.06 7.51 -1.90
C SER A 332 1.86 6.42 -0.85
N SER A 333 2.58 5.30 -0.97
CA SER A 333 2.54 4.20 0.01
C SER A 333 3.92 3.60 0.21
N GLY A 334 4.22 3.11 1.41
CA GLY A 334 5.54 2.55 1.67
C GLY A 334 5.78 2.12 3.11
N ILE A 335 7.07 1.91 3.41
CA ILE A 335 7.57 1.58 4.73
C ILE A 335 8.67 2.59 5.10
N ALA A 336 8.58 3.12 6.32
CA ALA A 336 9.63 3.86 6.99
C ALA A 336 10.29 2.93 8.03
N THR A 337 11.55 2.56 7.81
CA THR A 337 12.31 1.66 8.68
C THR A 337 13.22 2.47 9.61
N PRO A 338 13.14 2.28 10.94
CA PRO A 338 13.99 3.01 11.88
C PRO A 338 15.47 2.62 11.70
N THR A 339 16.37 3.60 11.82
CA THR A 339 17.82 3.42 11.82
C THR A 339 18.38 3.40 13.24
N SER A 340 19.60 2.91 13.41
CA SER A 340 20.31 2.93 14.71
C SER A 340 20.52 4.33 15.30
N GLU A 341 20.41 5.37 14.46
CA GLU A 341 20.58 6.77 14.85
C GLU A 341 19.25 7.46 15.22
N GLY A 342 18.13 6.73 15.20
CA GLY A 342 16.80 7.27 15.47
C GLY A 342 16.16 8.01 14.28
N ASN A 343 16.77 7.92 13.09
CA ASN A 343 16.18 8.40 11.84
C ASN A 343 15.37 7.28 11.16
N TYR A 344 14.73 7.57 10.02
CA TYR A 344 14.03 6.56 9.22
C TYR A 344 14.58 6.51 7.78
N THR A 345 14.78 5.31 7.25
CA THR A 345 14.92 5.08 5.82
C THR A 345 13.55 4.80 5.21
N VAL A 346 13.23 5.43 4.08
CA VAL A 346 11.91 5.33 3.46
C VAL A 346 12.01 4.58 2.14
N SER A 347 11.22 3.51 2.01
CA SER A 347 10.97 2.82 0.74
C SER A 347 9.52 3.08 0.34
N SER A 348 9.29 3.72 -0.80
CA SER A 348 7.97 4.25 -1.19
C SER A 348 7.67 4.00 -2.65
N ARG A 349 6.38 3.82 -2.96
CA ARG A 349 5.84 3.79 -4.31
C ARG A 349 4.80 4.89 -4.49
N THR A 350 4.78 5.44 -5.70
CA THR A 350 3.74 6.36 -6.15
C THR A 350 2.79 5.61 -7.06
N SER A 351 1.50 5.69 -6.78
CA SER A 351 0.47 5.12 -7.63
C SER A 351 -0.39 6.21 -8.24
N ILE A 352 -0.84 6.02 -9.48
CA ILE A 352 -1.75 6.96 -10.15
C ILE A 352 -3.08 6.31 -10.50
N TYR A 353 -4.08 7.15 -10.69
CA TYR A 353 -5.36 6.81 -11.27
C TYR A 353 -5.90 7.98 -12.09
N ASP A 354 -6.42 7.69 -13.27
CA ASP A 354 -7.23 8.61 -14.07
C ASP A 354 -8.31 7.81 -14.82
N TYR A 355 -9.44 8.44 -15.13
CA TYR A 355 -10.46 7.86 -15.99
C TYR A 355 -10.31 8.46 -17.39
N TYR A 356 -9.73 7.69 -18.31
CA TYR A 356 -9.46 8.14 -19.67
C TYR A 356 -10.77 8.40 -20.42
N ASN A 357 -11.05 9.69 -20.63
CA ASN A 357 -12.27 10.16 -21.25
C ASN A 357 -12.02 11.37 -22.16
N TYR A 358 -13.03 11.70 -22.96
CA TYR A 358 -13.06 12.89 -23.78
C TYR A 358 -14.28 13.73 -23.40
N GLU A 359 -14.05 14.94 -22.91
CA GLU A 359 -15.11 15.89 -22.52
C GLU A 359 -16.11 16.09 -23.68
N THR A 360 -17.38 16.29 -23.34
CA THR A 360 -18.36 16.77 -24.34
C THR A 360 -18.19 18.26 -24.56
N THR A 361 -17.77 18.66 -25.77
CA THR A 361 -17.97 20.03 -26.23
C THR A 361 -19.11 20.08 -27.24
N GLN A 362 -19.71 21.26 -27.39
CA GLN A 362 -20.74 21.47 -28.42
C GLN A 362 -20.20 21.08 -29.80
N PRO A 363 -21.03 20.48 -30.68
CA PRO A 363 -20.58 19.98 -31.98
C PRO A 363 -19.87 21.07 -32.77
N ASN A 364 -18.67 20.71 -33.26
CA ASN A 364 -17.82 21.61 -34.01
C ASN A 364 -18.49 22.06 -35.32
N ARG A 365 -18.60 23.37 -35.53
CA ARG A 365 -19.08 23.96 -36.79
C ARG A 365 -18.03 23.96 -37.92
N SER A 366 -16.77 23.57 -37.66
CA SER A 366 -15.66 23.69 -38.63
C SER A 366 -15.48 22.49 -39.57
N GLY A 367 -16.28 21.42 -39.46
CA GLY A 367 -16.24 20.27 -40.39
C GLY A 367 -15.04 19.32 -40.24
N TYR A 368 -14.16 19.57 -39.27
CA TYR A 368 -13.06 18.69 -38.83
C TYR A 368 -13.37 18.10 -37.45
N PRO A 369 -13.12 16.79 -37.21
CA PRO A 369 -13.32 16.20 -35.89
C PRO A 369 -12.42 16.84 -34.83
N GLN A 370 -12.99 17.13 -33.66
CA GLN A 370 -12.27 17.52 -32.45
C GLN A 370 -12.03 16.31 -31.54
N ALA A 371 -11.15 16.45 -30.54
CA ALA A 371 -10.94 15.42 -29.53
C ALA A 371 -12.26 15.02 -28.82
N SER A 372 -13.16 15.96 -28.58
CA SER A 372 -14.49 15.70 -28.02
C SER A 372 -15.40 14.86 -28.92
N ASP A 373 -15.18 14.85 -30.24
CA ASP A 373 -15.94 13.99 -31.16
C ASP A 373 -15.61 12.51 -30.96
N LEU A 374 -14.48 12.18 -30.31
CA LEU A 374 -14.17 10.82 -29.90
C LEU A 374 -15.18 10.31 -28.86
N ASN A 375 -15.74 11.18 -28.02
CA ASN A 375 -16.80 10.76 -27.10
C ASN A 375 -18.07 10.29 -27.83
N ASN A 376 -18.31 10.73 -29.07
CA ASN A 376 -19.43 10.20 -29.87
C ASN A 376 -19.21 8.72 -30.21
N LEU A 377 -17.96 8.27 -30.38
CA LEU A 377 -17.63 6.86 -30.57
C LEU A 377 -17.93 6.05 -29.31
N HIS A 378 -17.61 6.59 -28.13
CA HIS A 378 -17.97 6.00 -26.84
C HIS A 378 -19.47 5.84 -26.68
N ARG A 379 -20.22 6.92 -26.91
CA ARG A 379 -21.68 6.89 -26.81
C ARG A 379 -22.34 5.96 -27.80
N ALA A 380 -21.79 5.82 -29.01
CA ALA A 380 -22.28 4.90 -30.03
C ALA A 380 -21.80 3.44 -29.84
N GLY A 381 -20.96 3.16 -28.84
CA GLY A 381 -20.41 1.82 -28.59
C GLY A 381 -19.32 1.38 -29.58
N TRP A 382 -18.69 2.32 -30.30
CA TRP A 382 -17.67 2.05 -31.33
C TRP A 382 -16.23 2.14 -30.82
N ALA A 383 -16.06 2.72 -29.64
CA ALA A 383 -14.85 2.86 -28.84
C ALA A 383 -15.29 2.94 -27.38
N GLN A 384 -14.39 2.79 -26.40
CA GLN A 384 -14.81 2.78 -24.99
C GLN A 384 -13.78 3.45 -24.08
N ASN A 385 -14.23 4.40 -23.26
CA ASN A 385 -13.45 5.04 -22.19
C ASN A 385 -13.09 4.03 -21.09
N PHE A 386 -11.97 4.22 -20.39
CA PHE A 386 -11.40 3.19 -19.50
C PHE A 386 -10.62 3.77 -18.33
N ASP A 387 -10.40 2.94 -17.31
CA ASP A 387 -9.54 3.29 -16.18
C ASP A 387 -8.06 3.21 -16.58
N THR A 388 -7.28 4.20 -16.16
CA THR A 388 -5.81 4.14 -16.20
C THR A 388 -5.27 4.02 -14.79
N VAL A 389 -4.36 3.07 -14.57
CA VAL A 389 -3.71 2.85 -13.28
C VAL A 389 -2.22 2.62 -13.47
N GLY A 390 -1.43 2.95 -12.47
CA GLY A 390 0.00 2.67 -12.52
C GLY A 390 0.64 2.76 -11.14
N THR A 391 1.79 2.11 -10.98
CA THR A 391 2.59 2.16 -9.75
C THR A 391 4.07 2.20 -10.10
N SER A 392 4.82 3.09 -9.45
CA SER A 392 6.28 3.16 -9.59
C SER A 392 6.95 1.92 -8.99
N SER A 393 8.19 1.64 -9.41
CA SER A 393 8.95 0.49 -8.93
C SER A 393 9.24 0.51 -7.42
#